data_AF-A0A939JY68-F1
#
_entry.id   AF-A0A939JY68-F1
#
_cell.length_a   1.000
_cell.length_b   1.000
_cell.length_c   1.000
_cell.angle_alpha   90.00
_cell.angle_beta   90.00
_cell.angle_gamma   90.00
#
_symmetry.space_group_name_H-M   'P 1'
#
loop_
_entity.id
_entity.type
_entity.pdbx_description
1 polymer ?
#
loop_
_entity_poly.entity_id
_entity_poly.type
_entity_poly.pdbx_seq_one_letter_code
_entity_poly.pdbx_strand_id
1 'polypeptide(L)' 'MITDAHQQGRLAFAKNHPMSACDYPQGSDLRAQWMDGWTEARNAAPQAGSAPRPGLMRDARRAGRIDHPTAHES' A
#
# COMPACT_ATOMS: atom_id res chain seq x y z
N MET A 1 -1.77 2.29 -25.65
CA MET A 1 -2.62 1.88 -24.51
C MET A 1 -2.10 2.56 -23.28
N ILE A 2 -2.78 3.61 -22.79
CA ILE A 2 -2.49 4.19 -21.48
C ILE A 2 -2.95 3.16 -20.46
N THR A 3 -2.02 2.53 -19.75
CA THR A 3 -2.37 1.74 -18.58
C THR A 3 -2.87 2.74 -17.55
N ASP A 4 -4.11 2.58 -17.11
CA ASP A 4 -4.73 3.46 -16.14
C ASP A 4 -3.87 3.51 -14.87
N ALA A 5 -3.58 4.71 -14.36
CA ALA A 5 -2.67 4.89 -13.22
C ALA A 5 -3.13 4.08 -12.01
N HIS A 6 -4.44 3.93 -11.81
CA HIS A 6 -5.04 3.07 -10.81
C HIS A 6 -4.66 1.59 -11.01
N GLN A 7 -4.75 1.11 -12.25
CA GLN A 7 -4.36 -0.25 -12.59
C GLN A 7 -2.86 -0.50 -12.42
N GLN A 8 -2.03 0.52 -12.67
CA GLN A 8 -0.59 0.44 -12.39
C GLN A 8 -0.30 0.37 -10.88
N GLY A 9 -1.06 1.07 -10.04
CA GLY A 9 -0.98 0.98 -8.58
C GLY A 9 -1.29 -0.43 -8.07
N ARG A 10 -2.38 -1.02 -8.56
CA ARG A 10 -2.75 -2.42 -8.24
C ARG A 10 -1.67 -3.41 -8.66
N LEU A 11 -1.13 -3.25 -9.86
CA LEU A 11 -0.06 -4.11 -10.37
C LEU A 11 1.23 -3.98 -9.57
N ALA A 12 1.57 -2.75 -9.14
CA ALA A 12 2.73 -2.51 -8.29
C ALA A 12 2.62 -3.28 -6.97
N PHE A 13 1.46 -3.25 -6.31
CA PHE A 13 1.22 -4.06 -5.12
C PHE A 13 1.34 -5.57 -5.41
N ALA A 14 0.72 -6.05 -6.49
CA ALA A 14 0.78 -7.45 -6.89
C ALA A 14 2.22 -7.93 -7.17
N LYS A 15 3.08 -7.04 -7.67
CA LYS A 15 4.52 -7.28 -7.91
C LYS A 15 5.41 -6.99 -6.69
N ASN A 16 4.83 -6.73 -5.51
CA ASN A 16 5.55 -6.43 -4.28
C ASN A 16 6.40 -5.14 -4.35
N HIS A 17 5.99 -4.16 -5.15
CA HIS A 17 6.59 -2.82 -5.16
C HIS A 17 6.01 -1.95 -4.05
N PRO A 18 6.85 -1.14 -3.39
CA PRO A 18 6.41 -0.20 -2.36
C PRO A 18 5.62 0.96 -2.98
N MET A 19 4.73 1.56 -2.17
CA MET A 19 3.96 2.74 -2.57
C MET A 19 4.86 3.93 -2.98
N SER A 20 6.07 4.01 -2.41
CA SER A 20 7.07 5.04 -2.74
C SER A 20 7.67 4.90 -4.14
N ALA A 21 7.44 3.79 -4.85
CA ALA A 21 7.93 3.57 -6.21
C ALA A 21 7.10 4.31 -7.29
N CYS A 22 6.11 5.09 -6.88
CA CYS A 22 5.31 5.92 -7.77
C CYS A 22 6.13 7.07 -8.36
N ASP A 23 6.38 7.01 -9.66
CA ASP A 23 7.13 8.02 -10.43
C ASP A 23 6.27 9.24 -10.82
N TYR A 24 4.95 9.18 -10.64
CA TYR A 24 4.08 10.32 -10.93
C TYR A 24 4.39 11.52 -10.05
N PRO A 25 4.37 12.75 -10.62
CA PRO A 25 4.68 13.96 -9.88
C PRO A 25 3.73 14.16 -8.69
N GLN A 26 4.28 14.70 -7.61
CA GLN A 26 3.48 15.02 -6.42
C GLN A 26 2.38 16.03 -6.77
N GLY A 27 1.17 15.79 -6.28
CA GLY A 27 0.00 16.62 -6.58
C GLY A 27 -0.70 16.32 -7.90
N SER A 28 -0.21 15.38 -8.72
CA SER A 28 -0.92 14.97 -9.94
C SER A 28 -2.07 14.01 -9.64
N ASP A 29 -3.16 14.13 -10.41
CA ASP A 29 -4.29 13.20 -10.33
C ASP A 29 -3.88 11.76 -10.64
N LEU A 30 -2.85 11.57 -11.47
CA LEU A 30 -2.30 10.25 -11.79
C LEU A 30 -1.64 9.60 -10.56
N ARG A 31 -0.93 10.39 -9.74
CA ARG A 31 -0.37 9.91 -8.48
C ARG A 31 -1.47 9.51 -7.51
N ALA A 32 -2.53 10.30 -7.41
CA ALA A 32 -3.68 10.00 -6.57
C ALA A 32 -4.35 8.68 -7.00
N GLN A 33 -4.64 8.53 -8.30
CA GLN A 33 -5.20 7.30 -8.87
C GLN A 33 -4.29 6.08 -8.62
N TRP A 34 -2.98 6.23 -8.80
CA TRP A 34 -2.02 5.16 -8.53
C TRP A 34 -1.99 4.74 -7.06
N MET A 35 -1.99 5.71 -6.14
CA MET A 35 -2.00 5.43 -4.70
C MET A 35 -3.30 4.77 -4.26
N ASP A 36 -4.43 5.20 -4.84
CA ASP A 36 -5.74 4.61 -4.63
C ASP A 36 -5.75 3.13 -5.03
N GLY A 37 -5.29 2.82 -6.25
CA GLY A 37 -5.22 1.43 -6.72
C GLY A 37 -4.26 0.56 -5.91
N TRP A 38 -3.10 1.07 -5.51
CA TRP A 38 -2.20 0.32 -4.62
C TRP A 38 -2.87 0.01 -3.27
N THR A 39 -3.60 0.98 -2.72
CA THR A 39 -4.32 0.84 -1.44
C THR A 39 -5.49 -0.12 -1.55
N GLU A 40 -6.26 -0.05 -2.63
CA GLU A 40 -7.34 -1.00 -2.93
C GLU A 40 -6.79 -2.43 -2.98
N ALA A 41 -5.70 -2.66 -3.73
CA ALA A 41 -5.08 -3.98 -3.82
C ALA A 41 -4.56 -4.50 -2.47
N ARG A 42 -4.01 -3.61 -1.63
CA ARG A 42 -3.61 -3.95 -0.26
C ARG A 42 -4.81 -4.36 0.59
N ASN A 43 -5.90 -3.60 0.54
CA ASN A 43 -7.08 -3.84 1.36
C ASN A 43 -7.85 -5.09 0.88
N ALA A 44 -7.85 -5.35 -0.43
CA ALA A 44 -8.46 -6.53 -1.04
C ALA A 44 -7.62 -7.80 -0.87
N ALA A 45 -6.31 -7.67 -0.60
CA ALA A 45 -5.49 -8.82 -0.25
C ALA A 45 -6.01 -9.40 1.07
N PRO A 46 -6.42 -10.69 1.11
CA PRO A 46 -6.81 -11.29 2.36
C PRO A 46 -5.67 -11.12 3.35
N GLN A 47 -5.97 -10.67 4.56
CA GLN A 47 -5.06 -10.75 5.70
C GLN A 47 -4.85 -12.23 6.04
N ALA A 48 -4.25 -12.98 5.12
CA ALA A 48 -3.90 -14.37 5.31
C ALA A 48 -2.76 -14.35 6.32
N GLY A 49 -3.12 -14.55 7.58
CA GLY A 49 -2.24 -14.49 8.74
C GLY A 49 -1.16 -15.56 8.80
N SER A 50 -0.41 -15.82 7.72
CA SER A 50 0.76 -16.71 7.73
C SER A 50 1.53 -16.60 6.42
N ALA A 51 2.25 -15.50 6.24
CA ALA A 51 3.57 -15.47 5.62
C ALA A 51 4.03 -14.01 5.53
N PRO A 52 5.09 -13.59 6.24
CA PRO A 52 5.71 -12.31 5.95
C PRO A 52 6.20 -12.36 4.49
N ARG A 53 5.56 -11.62 3.58
CA ARG A 53 6.14 -11.38 2.25
C ARG A 53 7.48 -10.69 2.47
N PRO A 54 8.62 -11.33 2.14
CA PRO A 54 9.92 -10.72 2.32
C PRO A 54 9.97 -9.43 1.49
N GLY A 55 10.05 -8.28 2.16
CA GLY A 55 10.08 -6.95 1.54
C GLY A 55 8.95 -5.97 1.95
N LEU A 56 7.80 -6.44 2.44
CA LEU A 56 6.64 -5.55 2.71
C LEU A 56 6.66 -4.91 4.13
N MET A 57 7.53 -5.39 5.03
CA MET A 57 7.45 -5.09 6.47
C MET A 57 7.72 -3.63 6.86
N ARG A 58 8.38 -2.82 6.01
CA ARG A 58 8.84 -1.48 6.43
C ARG A 58 7.74 -0.42 6.40
N ASP A 59 6.80 -0.50 5.46
CA ASP A 59 5.75 0.52 5.28
C ASP A 59 4.44 0.16 6.00
N ALA A 60 4.05 -1.12 6.03
CA ALA A 60 2.82 -1.57 6.70
C ALA A 60 2.84 -1.29 8.22
N ARG A 61 4.02 -1.35 8.85
CA ARG A 61 4.21 -1.03 10.27
C ARG A 61 3.99 0.46 10.58
N ARG A 62 4.14 1.36 9.60
CA ARG A 62 3.94 2.80 9.81
C ARG A 62 2.45 3.18 9.80
N ALA A 63 1.65 2.53 8.97
CA ALA A 63 0.21 2.79 8.87
C ALA A 63 -0.58 2.26 10.09
N GLY A 64 -0.18 1.11 10.67
CA GLY A 64 -0.88 0.52 11.83
C GLY A 64 -0.58 1.15 13.18
N ARG A 65 0.32 2.15 13.26
CA ARG A 65 0.75 2.76 14.53
C ARG A 65 0.04 4.07 14.89
N ILE A 66 -0.88 4.54 14.04
CA ILE A 66 -1.62 5.79 14.29
C ILE A 66 -2.88 5.53 15.15
N ASP A 67 -3.31 4.27 15.34
CA ASP A 67 -4.60 3.94 15.98
C ASP A 67 -4.51 3.03 17.23
N HIS A 68 -3.41 3.06 17.99
CA HIS A 68 -3.34 2.29 19.24
C HIS A 68 -3.11 3.19 20.45
N PRO A 69 -4.16 3.63 21.17
CA PRO A 69 -3.98 4.06 22.54
C PRO A 69 -3.60 2.84 23.37
N THR A 70 -2.36 2.84 23.87
CA THR A 70 -1.86 1.90 24.88
C THR A 70 -2.74 1.96 26.13
N ALA A 71 -3.57 0.94 26.34
CA ALA A 71 -4.11 0.62 27.65
C ALA A 71 -3.17 -0.41 28.30
N HIS A 72 -2.59 0.00 29.42
CA HIS A 72 -1.70 -0.76 30.30
C HIS A 72 -2.51 -1.15 31.54
N GLU A 73 -2.58 -2.44 31.86
CA GLU A 73 -2.97 -2.93 33.19
C GLU A 73 -2.37 -4.34 33.33
N SER A 74 -1.26 -4.47 34.10
CA SER A 74 -1.16 -4.72 35.56
C SER A 74 -1.40 -6.17 35.94
#